data_AF-A0A6J1WT36-F1
#
_entry.id   AF-A0A6J1WT36-F1
#
_cell.length_a   1.000
_cell.length_b   1.000
_cell.length_c   1.000
_cell.angle_alpha   90.00
_cell.angle_beta   90.00
_cell.angle_gamma   90.00
#
_symmetry.space_group_name_H-M   'P 1'
#
loop_
_entity.id
_entity.type
_entity.pdbx_description
1 polymer ?
#
loop_
_entity_poly.entity_id
_entity_poly.type
_entity_poly.pdbx_seq_one_letter_code
_entity_poly.pdbx_strand_id
1 'polypeptide(L)'
;MMSIYRLFWIIFISAYSVVRSDDFKEEMYIKPLPPSHLYTYFQFITIVNHKSTEHSHLSPRSLGEVISRFKVDELHLTLTEGQWRHHQWGYPVLDAAPGAELYAWFATDVDDIDTQWRKLTSTLSGLFCASLNFIDNFNTVIPQMALWPTGAVKPIQNITSQLRYASLPREIVCTENLTPWKKLLPCESSRGFSALLNSRMIHNTKYHSIGVHVRKICATKDCTDTHLEIKQTVALVYDYKIINSMDWSFRKLFGQGLPGACTLSSASTIYVDVTTNSSHSFKLTPSPHRILQSQRGASETEFAVYDIHNNGEMINIGAKYDSKYSSNMTVIIPPPIYFNRYVLGYGKEFGGIVTELVNNYMTAIDVVLLENAPWWLPIQLSSLRVNGEANNKLVIAQYFSPGRSRQKPYHLELLIKLPPRSTTTVTIDFEFVFLKWQEYPPDANHGFYIGSALITANLPTAKQYSSLPISGSTFDSIINASKPWYPAVFRTNGAMVSLPTPDFSMPYNVICLACTVVALAFGPLHNICTKELILKPVGTPVSLTQKLMNLLKRKKD
;
A
#
# COMPACT_ATOMS: atom_id res chain seq x y z
N MET A 1 -16.80 67.62 -0.39
CA MET A 1 -16.16 66.53 -1.18
C MET A 1 -15.16 65.73 -0.33
N MET A 2 -15.51 65.37 0.91
CA MET A 2 -14.60 64.69 1.86
C MET A 2 -15.32 63.61 2.71
N SER A 3 -16.58 63.33 2.40
CA SER A 3 -17.43 62.33 3.09
C SER A 3 -17.63 61.06 2.26
N ILE A 4 -17.48 61.13 0.93
CA ILE A 4 -17.65 59.97 0.02
C ILE A 4 -16.44 59.02 0.07
N TYR A 5 -15.22 59.53 0.31
CA TYR A 5 -14.01 58.70 0.39
C TYR A 5 -13.93 57.83 1.65
N ARG A 6 -14.59 58.24 2.75
CA ARG A 6 -14.63 57.43 3.99
C ARG A 6 -15.63 56.28 3.92
N LEU A 7 -16.71 56.41 3.14
CA LEU A 7 -17.66 55.33 2.94
C LEU A 7 -17.09 54.20 2.07
N PHE A 8 -16.26 54.54 1.07
CA PHE A 8 -15.59 53.56 0.22
C PHE A 8 -14.56 52.70 0.97
N TRP A 9 -13.88 53.28 1.98
CA TRP A 9 -12.92 52.54 2.82
C TRP A 9 -13.60 51.58 3.82
N ILE A 10 -14.81 51.90 4.28
CA ILE A 10 -15.55 51.04 5.22
C ILE A 10 -16.20 49.85 4.49
N ILE A 11 -16.60 50.02 3.23
CA ILE A 11 -17.14 48.92 2.40
C ILE A 11 -16.02 47.98 1.90
N PHE A 12 -14.77 48.46 1.75
CA PHE A 12 -13.64 47.61 1.38
C PHE A 12 -13.09 46.74 2.54
N ILE A 13 -13.41 47.08 3.80
CA ILE A 13 -12.94 46.32 4.99
C ILE A 13 -13.99 45.30 5.47
N SER A 14 -15.26 45.42 5.08
CA SER A 14 -16.31 44.45 5.44
C SER A 14 -16.47 43.28 4.47
N ALA A 15 -15.59 43.16 3.46
CA ALA A 15 -15.45 41.96 2.66
C ALA A 15 -14.21 41.17 3.11
N TYR A 16 -14.08 40.89 4.41
CA TYR A 16 -13.46 39.64 4.82
C TYR A 16 -14.39 38.53 4.35
N SER A 17 -14.29 38.20 3.06
CA SER A 17 -14.68 36.88 2.59
C SER A 17 -14.00 35.91 3.53
N VAL A 18 -14.80 35.19 4.32
CA VAL A 18 -14.36 33.99 5.02
C VAL A 18 -13.87 33.07 3.91
N VAL A 19 -12.57 33.14 3.61
CA VAL A 19 -11.90 32.20 2.73
C VAL A 19 -12.03 30.88 3.46
N ARG A 20 -12.95 30.02 2.99
CA ARG A 20 -13.06 28.64 3.45
C ARG A 20 -11.76 27.94 3.04
N SER A 21 -10.76 28.01 3.93
CA SER A 21 -9.44 27.44 3.72
C SER A 21 -9.49 25.92 3.72
N ASP A 22 -8.59 25.29 2.96
CA ASP A 22 -8.23 23.89 3.13
C ASP A 22 -7.73 23.67 4.57
N ASP A 23 -7.97 22.49 5.13
CA ASP A 23 -7.54 22.10 6.48
C ASP A 23 -6.56 20.92 6.41
N PHE A 24 -5.44 21.03 7.11
CA PHE A 24 -4.40 19.99 7.17
C PHE A 24 -4.12 19.58 8.60
N LYS A 25 -4.11 18.28 8.88
CA LYS A 25 -3.84 17.71 10.22
C LYS A 25 -2.83 16.58 10.14
N GLU A 26 -2.02 16.47 11.19
CA GLU A 26 -1.02 15.43 11.34
C GLU A 26 -1.30 14.64 12.63
N GLU A 27 -1.39 13.32 12.52
CA GLU A 27 -1.61 12.43 13.64
C GLU A 27 -0.60 11.30 13.63
N MET A 28 -0.15 10.92 14.83
CA MET A 28 0.71 9.75 15.02
C MET A 28 0.12 8.88 16.12
N TYR A 29 -0.01 7.58 15.87
CA TYR A 29 -0.48 6.60 16.83
C TYR A 29 0.62 5.59 17.13
N ILE A 30 0.89 5.34 18.40
CA ILE A 30 1.91 4.40 18.87
C ILE A 30 1.23 3.38 19.78
N LYS A 31 1.39 2.10 19.45
CA LYS A 31 0.81 0.99 20.20
C LYS A 31 1.88 -0.07 20.49
N PRO A 32 2.16 -0.39 21.76
CA PRO A 32 2.99 -1.54 22.09
C PRO A 32 2.26 -2.83 21.68
N LEU A 33 2.97 -3.71 20.96
CA LEU A 33 2.49 -5.02 20.54
C LEU A 33 3.29 -6.11 21.27
N PRO A 34 2.86 -6.54 22.46
CA PRO A 34 3.54 -7.62 23.19
C PRO A 34 3.55 -8.90 22.34
N PRO A 35 4.64 -9.70 22.36
CA PRO A 35 5.72 -9.68 23.35
C PRO A 35 6.89 -8.72 23.06
N SER A 36 7.21 -8.42 21.79
CA SER A 36 8.47 -7.72 21.44
C SER A 36 8.37 -6.74 20.28
N HIS A 37 7.16 -6.28 19.94
CA HIS A 37 6.96 -5.40 18.78
C HIS A 37 6.37 -4.04 19.21
N LEU A 38 6.58 -3.02 18.39
CA LEU A 38 6.00 -1.70 18.54
C LEU A 38 5.38 -1.27 17.22
N TYR A 39 4.09 -0.96 17.24
CA TYR A 39 3.37 -0.43 16.09
C TYR A 39 3.37 1.10 16.14
N THR A 40 3.81 1.73 15.06
CA THR A 40 3.71 3.18 14.87
C THR A 40 2.96 3.44 13.57
N TYR A 41 1.94 4.28 13.64
CA TYR A 41 1.11 4.66 12.52
C TYR A 41 1.09 6.17 12.37
N PHE A 42 1.39 6.66 11.18
CA PHE A 42 1.31 8.07 10.83
C PHE A 42 0.12 8.28 9.92
N GLN A 43 -0.59 9.36 10.15
CA GLN A 43 -1.73 9.77 9.36
C GLN A 43 -1.67 11.26 9.10
N PHE A 44 -1.77 11.63 7.83
CA PHE A 44 -1.81 13.01 7.37
C PHE A 44 -3.12 13.21 6.61
N ILE A 45 -3.92 14.18 7.04
CA ILE A 45 -5.28 14.40 6.51
C ILE A 45 -5.33 15.80 5.93
N THR A 46 -5.69 15.91 4.65
CA THR A 46 -5.98 17.18 3.98
C THR A 46 -7.43 17.18 3.55
N ILE A 47 -8.21 18.13 4.06
CA ILE A 47 -9.61 18.34 3.66
C ILE A 47 -9.65 19.53 2.72
N VAL A 48 -10.10 19.28 1.49
CA VAL A 48 -10.23 20.29 0.44
C VAL A 48 -11.68 20.73 0.33
N ASN A 49 -11.92 22.02 0.53
CA ASN A 49 -13.25 22.60 0.61
C ASN A 49 -13.81 22.99 -0.78
N HIS A 50 -12.93 23.17 -1.77
CA HIS A 50 -13.27 23.70 -3.09
C HIS A 50 -13.88 22.65 -4.04
N LYS A 51 -14.89 23.08 -4.82
CA LYS A 51 -15.51 22.27 -5.90
C LYS A 51 -14.56 21.98 -7.06
N SER A 52 -13.56 22.84 -7.28
CA SER A 52 -12.49 22.65 -8.26
C SER A 52 -11.20 22.24 -7.57
N THR A 53 -10.70 21.03 -7.85
CA THR A 53 -9.43 20.51 -7.31
C THR A 53 -8.19 21.20 -7.89
N GLU A 54 -8.37 22.08 -8.88
CA GLU A 54 -7.27 22.75 -9.59
C GLU A 54 -6.68 23.96 -8.84
N HIS A 55 -7.42 24.49 -7.85
CA HIS A 55 -7.05 25.68 -7.08
C HIS A 55 -7.10 25.41 -5.57
N SER A 56 -6.44 24.36 -5.12
CA SER A 56 -6.22 24.09 -3.69
C SER A 56 -4.94 24.75 -3.19
N HIS A 57 -4.95 25.21 -1.94
CA HIS A 57 -3.77 25.80 -1.29
C HIS A 57 -2.89 24.74 -0.62
N LEU A 58 -3.50 23.68 -0.08
CA LEU A 58 -2.77 22.64 0.67
C LEU A 58 -2.72 21.29 -0.05
N SER A 59 -3.71 20.98 -0.89
CA SER A 59 -3.72 19.70 -1.59
C SER A 59 -2.69 19.66 -2.72
N PRO A 60 -2.00 18.51 -2.90
CA PRO A 60 -1.03 18.34 -3.98
C PRO A 60 -1.74 18.35 -5.34
N ARG A 61 -1.39 19.34 -6.17
CA ARG A 61 -1.95 19.54 -7.51
C ARG A 61 -1.89 18.28 -8.39
N SER A 62 -0.80 17.53 -8.31
CA SER A 62 -0.61 16.30 -9.10
C SER A 62 -1.69 15.26 -8.81
N LEU A 63 -2.05 15.06 -7.54
CA LEU A 63 -3.09 14.10 -7.17
C LEU A 63 -4.49 14.66 -7.47
N GLY A 64 -4.72 15.95 -7.19
CA GLY A 64 -6.00 16.62 -7.50
C GLY A 64 -6.34 16.60 -8.99
N GLU A 65 -5.34 16.76 -9.87
CA GLU A 65 -5.50 16.67 -11.33
C GLU A 65 -5.80 15.25 -11.78
N VAL A 66 -5.11 14.23 -11.23
CA VAL A 66 -5.35 12.81 -11.54
C VAL A 66 -6.80 12.43 -11.18
N ILE A 67 -7.25 12.77 -9.98
CA ILE A 67 -8.60 12.44 -9.50
C ILE A 67 -9.67 13.12 -10.34
N SER A 68 -9.49 14.40 -10.69
CA SER A 68 -10.43 15.15 -11.53
C SER A 68 -10.46 14.64 -12.97
N ARG A 69 -9.28 14.43 -13.57
CA ARG A 69 -9.13 14.01 -14.98
C ARG A 69 -9.73 12.64 -15.24
N PHE A 70 -9.55 11.70 -14.32
CA PHE A 70 -10.07 10.34 -14.44
C PHE A 70 -11.45 10.16 -13.80
N LYS A 71 -12.04 11.24 -13.26
CA LYS A 71 -13.35 11.25 -12.58
C LYS A 71 -13.47 10.12 -11.54
N VAL A 72 -12.51 10.09 -10.62
CA VAL A 72 -12.47 9.10 -9.54
C VAL A 72 -13.16 9.70 -8.30
N ASP A 73 -14.11 8.98 -7.73
CA ASP A 73 -14.84 9.39 -6.52
C ASP A 73 -14.13 8.92 -5.24
N GLU A 74 -13.52 7.74 -5.30
CA GLU A 74 -12.78 7.13 -4.19
C GLU A 74 -11.58 6.33 -4.74
N LEU A 75 -10.40 6.51 -4.14
CA LEU A 75 -9.15 5.89 -4.55
C LEU A 75 -8.40 5.39 -3.32
N HIS A 76 -7.91 4.16 -3.37
CA HIS A 76 -7.05 3.62 -2.33
C HIS A 76 -5.86 2.92 -2.98
N LEU A 77 -4.68 3.45 -2.71
CA LEU A 77 -3.40 2.85 -3.09
C LEU A 77 -2.62 2.54 -1.82
N THR A 78 -2.20 1.29 -1.67
CA THR A 78 -1.25 0.89 -0.64
C THR A 78 -0.11 0.11 -1.25
N LEU A 79 1.09 0.39 -0.78
CA LEU A 79 2.27 -0.40 -1.01
C LEU A 79 2.67 -0.97 0.36
N THR A 80 2.92 -2.26 0.45
CA THR A 80 3.27 -2.91 1.72
C THR A 80 4.38 -3.94 1.54
N GLU A 81 5.34 -3.91 2.46
CA GLU A 81 6.35 -4.94 2.67
C GLU A 81 6.12 -5.62 4.03
N GLY A 82 6.15 -6.95 4.04
CA GLY A 82 5.89 -7.75 5.22
C GLY A 82 4.43 -8.19 5.38
N GLN A 83 4.15 -8.92 6.45
CA GLN A 83 2.84 -9.51 6.72
C GLN A 83 2.32 -9.07 8.08
N TRP A 84 1.07 -8.60 8.13
CA TRP A 84 0.41 -8.29 9.38
C TRP A 84 -0.06 -9.58 10.07
N ARG A 85 0.30 -9.77 11.34
CA ARG A 85 -0.08 -10.96 12.11
C ARG A 85 -1.35 -10.70 12.93
N HIS A 86 -2.52 -10.82 12.32
CA HIS A 86 -3.81 -10.52 12.99
C HIS A 86 -4.00 -11.30 14.30
N HIS A 87 -3.58 -12.56 14.36
CA HIS A 87 -3.68 -13.38 15.58
C HIS A 87 -2.88 -12.82 16.78
N GLN A 88 -1.69 -12.24 16.52
CA GLN A 88 -0.78 -11.77 17.56
C GLN A 88 -0.92 -10.27 17.83
N TRP A 89 -1.10 -9.47 16.78
CA TRP A 89 -1.07 -8.00 16.84
C TRP A 89 -2.47 -7.36 16.93
N GLY A 90 -3.53 -8.15 16.76
CA GLY A 90 -4.89 -7.64 16.63
C GLY A 90 -5.11 -6.94 15.28
N TYR A 91 -6.03 -5.99 15.23
CA TYR A 91 -6.35 -5.28 13.99
C TYR A 91 -5.59 -3.95 13.89
N PRO A 92 -4.94 -3.65 12.74
CA PRO A 92 -4.26 -2.38 12.53
C PRO A 92 -5.26 -1.23 12.35
N VAL A 93 -4.78 0.01 12.34
CA VAL A 93 -5.62 1.19 12.03
C VAL A 93 -6.15 1.11 10.59
N LEU A 94 -5.27 0.71 9.66
CA LEU A 94 -5.59 0.43 8.27
C LEU A 94 -4.85 -0.84 7.87
N ASP A 95 -5.61 -1.83 7.39
CA ASP A 95 -5.07 -3.12 6.96
C ASP A 95 -4.75 -3.06 5.46
N ALA A 96 -3.56 -3.50 5.06
CA ALA A 96 -3.05 -3.42 3.69
C ALA A 96 -2.41 -4.74 3.24
N ALA A 97 -2.66 -5.14 1.99
CA ALA A 97 -2.14 -6.39 1.45
C ALA A 97 -0.64 -6.28 1.18
N PRO A 98 0.14 -7.37 1.33
CA PRO A 98 1.53 -7.42 0.88
C PRO A 98 1.63 -7.14 -0.63
N GLY A 99 2.61 -6.32 -1.00
CA GLY A 99 2.78 -5.79 -2.35
C GLY A 99 1.95 -4.52 -2.59
N ALA A 100 1.60 -4.27 -3.85
CA ALA A 100 0.77 -3.14 -4.22
C ALA A 100 -0.69 -3.56 -4.29
N GLU A 101 -1.57 -2.77 -3.71
CA GLU A 101 -3.01 -2.95 -3.77
C GLU A 101 -3.64 -1.62 -4.20
N LEU A 102 -4.48 -1.68 -5.22
CA LEU A 102 -5.14 -0.51 -5.79
C LEU A 102 -6.61 -0.83 -6.03
N TYR A 103 -7.48 0.03 -5.50
CA TYR A 103 -8.88 0.02 -5.88
C TYR A 103 -9.45 1.42 -5.97
N ALA A 104 -10.40 1.59 -6.89
CA ALA A 104 -11.02 2.87 -7.16
C ALA A 104 -12.50 2.71 -7.51
N TRP A 105 -13.32 3.66 -7.06
CA TRP A 105 -14.67 3.88 -7.55
C TRP A 105 -14.67 5.08 -8.50
N PHE A 106 -15.15 4.84 -9.72
CA PHE A 106 -15.33 5.88 -10.72
C PHE A 106 -16.69 6.55 -10.58
N ALA A 107 -16.77 7.81 -11.00
CA ALA A 107 -18.04 8.52 -11.07
C ALA A 107 -18.99 7.87 -12.08
N THR A 108 -20.30 8.05 -11.86
CA THR A 108 -21.35 7.40 -12.64
C THR A 108 -21.44 7.85 -14.09
N ASP A 109 -20.83 8.98 -14.42
CA ASP A 109 -20.82 9.62 -15.74
C ASP A 109 -19.66 9.15 -16.63
N VAL A 110 -18.91 8.14 -16.20
CA VAL A 110 -17.81 7.54 -16.96
C VAL A 110 -18.35 6.37 -17.79
N ASP A 111 -18.38 6.53 -19.13
CA ASP A 111 -18.85 5.49 -20.04
C ASP A 111 -17.90 4.27 -20.09
N ASP A 112 -16.59 4.53 -20.25
CA ASP A 112 -15.57 3.48 -20.41
C ASP A 112 -14.61 3.46 -19.20
N ILE A 113 -15.02 2.72 -18.18
CA ILE A 113 -14.28 2.59 -16.92
C ILE A 113 -12.96 1.84 -17.12
N ASP A 114 -12.92 0.83 -18.00
CA ASP A 114 -11.73 -0.01 -18.17
C ASP A 114 -10.59 0.77 -18.82
N THR A 115 -10.87 1.63 -19.82
CA THR A 115 -9.81 2.47 -20.38
C THR A 115 -9.37 3.57 -19.43
N GLN A 116 -10.27 4.13 -18.62
CA GLN A 116 -9.88 5.09 -17.58
C GLN A 116 -9.07 4.43 -16.48
N TRP A 117 -9.39 3.20 -16.09
CA TRP A 117 -8.63 2.40 -15.15
C TRP A 117 -7.19 2.19 -15.60
N ARG A 118 -6.95 1.76 -16.85
CA ARG A 118 -5.58 1.60 -17.37
C ARG A 118 -4.80 2.91 -17.45
N LYS A 119 -5.48 4.02 -17.81
CA LYS A 119 -4.82 5.34 -17.83
C LYS A 119 -4.48 5.79 -16.40
N LEU A 120 -5.40 5.59 -15.45
CA LEU A 120 -5.19 5.89 -14.04
C LEU A 120 -3.99 5.10 -13.50
N THR A 121 -3.96 3.79 -13.67
CA THR A 121 -2.85 2.94 -13.17
C THR A 121 -1.51 3.34 -13.78
N SER A 122 -1.47 3.65 -15.08
CA SER A 122 -0.28 4.16 -15.75
C SER A 122 0.19 5.52 -15.22
N THR A 123 -0.72 6.46 -14.93
CA THR A 123 -0.33 7.75 -14.33
C THR A 123 0.12 7.63 -12.88
N LEU A 124 -0.54 6.80 -12.07
CA LEU A 124 -0.15 6.55 -10.69
C LEU A 124 1.20 5.84 -10.59
N SER A 125 1.51 4.96 -11.55
CA SER A 125 2.83 4.33 -11.69
C SER A 125 3.95 5.38 -11.76
N GLY A 126 3.78 6.41 -12.59
CA GLY A 126 4.73 7.52 -12.70
C GLY A 126 4.77 8.41 -11.47
N LEU A 127 3.62 8.67 -10.83
CA LEU A 127 3.54 9.54 -9.65
C LEU A 127 4.23 8.92 -8.43
N PHE A 128 4.08 7.61 -8.20
CA PHE A 128 4.60 6.91 -7.03
C PHE A 128 5.88 6.12 -7.28
N CYS A 129 6.46 6.19 -8.48
CA CYS A 129 7.61 5.37 -8.89
C CYS A 129 7.38 3.87 -8.63
N ALA A 130 6.18 3.38 -8.93
CA ALA A 130 5.76 2.01 -8.70
C ALA A 130 5.37 1.33 -10.02
N SER A 131 5.47 0.01 -10.11
CA SER A 131 5.14 -0.74 -11.33
C SER A 131 3.64 -1.01 -11.53
N LEU A 132 2.80 -0.03 -11.14
CA LEU A 132 1.32 -0.10 -11.25
C LEU A 132 0.84 -0.19 -12.71
N ASN A 133 1.69 0.11 -13.68
CA ASN A 133 1.44 -0.09 -15.11
C ASN A 133 1.26 -1.57 -15.50
N PHE A 134 1.66 -2.53 -14.64
CA PHE A 134 1.32 -3.95 -14.81
C PHE A 134 -0.11 -4.30 -14.35
N ILE A 135 -0.88 -3.33 -13.87
CA ILE A 135 -2.32 -3.50 -13.62
C ILE A 135 -3.07 -3.35 -14.94
N ASP A 136 -3.68 -4.45 -15.35
CA ASP A 136 -4.35 -4.64 -16.62
C ASP A 136 -5.62 -5.50 -16.41
N ASN A 137 -6.33 -5.83 -17.48
CA ASN A 137 -7.55 -6.64 -17.39
C ASN A 137 -7.29 -8.06 -16.84
N PHE A 138 -6.05 -8.57 -16.90
CA PHE A 138 -5.71 -9.93 -16.46
C PHE A 138 -5.49 -10.10 -14.95
N ASN A 139 -5.42 -9.01 -14.18
CA ASN A 139 -5.32 -9.01 -12.71
C ASN A 139 -6.34 -8.10 -12.02
N THR A 140 -7.21 -7.45 -12.80
CA THR A 140 -8.29 -6.60 -12.31
C THR A 140 -9.58 -7.41 -12.14
N VAL A 141 -10.25 -7.24 -11.00
CA VAL A 141 -11.58 -7.80 -10.69
C VAL A 141 -12.56 -6.70 -10.30
N ILE A 142 -13.85 -7.04 -10.31
CA ILE A 142 -14.94 -6.13 -9.93
C ILE A 142 -15.67 -6.77 -8.73
N PRO A 143 -15.23 -6.45 -7.49
CA PRO A 143 -15.85 -6.99 -6.30
C PRO A 143 -17.35 -6.65 -6.21
N GLN A 144 -18.17 -7.64 -5.86
CA GLN A 144 -19.63 -7.48 -5.77
C GLN A 144 -20.12 -7.30 -4.34
N MET A 145 -19.48 -7.95 -3.37
CA MET A 145 -19.89 -7.99 -1.95
C MET A 145 -18.76 -7.59 -1.00
N ALA A 146 -17.50 -7.82 -1.38
CA ALA A 146 -16.37 -7.69 -0.46
C ALA A 146 -15.99 -6.25 -0.11
N LEU A 147 -16.23 -5.28 -1.00
CA LEU A 147 -15.87 -3.88 -0.78
C LEU A 147 -17.10 -2.99 -0.87
N TRP A 148 -17.17 -1.99 0.00
CA TRP A 148 -18.15 -0.92 -0.03
C TRP A 148 -17.43 0.43 -0.09
N PRO A 149 -18.06 1.46 -0.68
CA PRO A 149 -17.49 2.80 -0.66
C PRO A 149 -17.46 3.33 0.78
N THR A 150 -16.34 3.93 1.16
CA THR A 150 -16.19 4.61 2.45
C THR A 150 -16.53 6.10 2.37
N GLY A 151 -16.58 6.66 1.16
CA GLY A 151 -16.97 8.03 0.88
C GLY A 151 -18.48 8.25 0.75
N ALA A 152 -18.85 9.51 0.61
CA ALA A 152 -20.19 9.96 0.28
C ALA A 152 -20.51 9.59 -1.17
N VAL A 153 -21.38 8.60 -1.36
CA VAL A 153 -21.86 8.16 -2.68
C VAL A 153 -23.33 8.51 -2.83
N LYS A 154 -23.72 8.98 -4.03
CA LYS A 154 -25.13 9.20 -4.35
C LYS A 154 -25.83 7.84 -4.39
N PRO A 155 -26.98 7.67 -3.72
CA PRO A 155 -27.68 6.38 -3.66
C PRO A 155 -28.18 6.01 -5.06
N ILE A 156 -27.46 5.12 -5.75
CA ILE A 156 -27.78 4.63 -7.10
C ILE A 156 -27.67 3.11 -7.11
N GLN A 157 -28.46 2.46 -7.97
CA GLN A 157 -28.68 1.01 -8.00
C GLN A 157 -27.45 0.15 -8.35
N ASN A 158 -26.38 0.69 -8.94
CA ASN A 158 -25.24 -0.10 -9.48
C ASN A 158 -23.84 0.40 -9.08
N ILE A 159 -23.61 0.72 -7.80
CA ILE A 159 -22.31 1.24 -7.30
C ILE A 159 -21.16 0.24 -7.54
N THR A 160 -21.42 -1.08 -7.50
CA THR A 160 -20.39 -2.11 -7.69
C THR A 160 -19.80 -2.12 -9.10
N SER A 161 -20.57 -1.71 -10.12
CA SER A 161 -20.11 -1.67 -11.51
C SER A 161 -18.96 -0.67 -11.75
N GLN A 162 -18.88 0.35 -10.90
CA GLN A 162 -17.86 1.41 -10.94
C GLN A 162 -16.57 1.05 -10.22
N LEU A 163 -16.55 -0.08 -9.51
CA LEU A 163 -15.38 -0.52 -8.76
C LEU A 163 -14.40 -1.25 -9.69
N ARG A 164 -13.11 -0.93 -9.54
CA ARG A 164 -12.01 -1.76 -10.04
C ARG A 164 -11.07 -2.04 -8.88
N TYR A 165 -10.66 -3.30 -8.74
CA TYR A 165 -9.71 -3.76 -7.74
C TYR A 165 -8.62 -4.58 -8.41
N ALA A 166 -7.36 -4.32 -8.07
CA ALA A 166 -6.23 -5.13 -8.48
C ALA A 166 -5.17 -5.20 -7.38
N SER A 167 -4.37 -6.25 -7.42
CA SER A 167 -3.20 -6.41 -6.55
C SER A 167 -1.99 -6.94 -7.33
N LEU A 168 -0.82 -6.41 -6.98
CA LEU A 168 0.50 -6.82 -7.49
C LEU A 168 1.35 -7.27 -6.30
N PRO A 169 1.32 -8.55 -5.91
CA PRO A 169 2.00 -9.02 -4.70
C PRO A 169 3.53 -8.94 -4.75
N ARG A 170 4.12 -8.74 -5.94
CA ARG A 170 5.56 -8.54 -6.12
C ARG A 170 6.01 -7.08 -5.98
N GLU A 171 5.08 -6.14 -6.10
CA GLU A 171 5.39 -4.71 -6.04
C GLU A 171 5.41 -4.25 -4.59
N ILE A 172 6.52 -4.49 -3.89
CA ILE A 172 6.69 -4.09 -2.49
C ILE A 172 7.06 -2.59 -2.37
N VAL A 173 7.06 -2.08 -1.14
CA VAL A 173 7.49 -0.70 -0.86
C VAL A 173 8.99 -0.58 -1.00
N CYS A 174 9.46 0.31 -1.87
CA CYS A 174 10.87 0.62 -2.03
C CYS A 174 11.20 2.03 -1.51
N THR A 175 12.50 2.32 -1.32
CA THR A 175 12.98 3.62 -0.84
C THR A 175 12.62 4.76 -1.80
N GLU A 176 12.51 4.43 -3.06
CA GLU A 176 12.21 5.28 -4.20
C GLU A 176 10.76 5.78 -4.16
N ASN A 177 9.83 5.04 -3.54
CA ASN A 177 8.42 5.42 -3.40
C ASN A 177 8.20 6.48 -2.30
N LEU A 178 9.05 6.50 -1.26
CA LEU A 178 8.88 7.39 -0.12
C LEU A 178 9.05 8.87 -0.51
N THR A 179 10.02 9.17 -1.37
CA THR A 179 10.31 10.55 -1.80
C THR A 179 9.13 11.21 -2.53
N PRO A 180 8.55 10.62 -3.59
CA PRO A 180 7.37 11.19 -4.23
C PRO A 180 6.15 11.21 -3.30
N TRP A 181 5.99 10.20 -2.43
CA TRP A 181 4.91 10.17 -1.45
C TRP A 181 5.00 11.36 -0.47
N LYS A 182 6.20 11.70 0.03
CA LYS A 182 6.40 12.85 0.92
C LYS A 182 6.18 14.18 0.22
N LYS A 183 6.50 14.29 -1.08
CA LYS A 183 6.27 15.51 -1.87
C LYS A 183 4.79 15.87 -1.99
N LEU A 184 3.88 14.94 -1.73
CA LEU A 184 2.44 15.21 -1.71
C LEU A 184 1.99 15.92 -0.42
N LEU A 185 2.80 15.92 0.63
CA LEU A 185 2.48 16.56 1.91
C LEU A 185 2.77 18.07 1.88
N PRO A 186 1.94 18.93 2.50
CA PRO A 186 2.15 20.38 2.52
C PRO A 186 3.50 20.83 3.11
N CYS A 187 3.99 20.12 4.14
CA CYS A 187 5.28 20.40 4.80
C CYS A 187 6.44 19.52 4.26
N GLU A 188 6.21 18.78 3.18
CA GLU A 188 7.16 17.88 2.53
C GLU A 188 7.90 16.97 3.52
N SER A 189 9.23 17.11 3.65
CA SER A 189 10.10 16.26 4.48
C SER A 189 10.84 16.99 5.59
N SER A 190 10.73 18.33 5.69
CA SER A 190 11.59 19.13 6.56
C SER A 190 11.00 19.45 7.92
N ARG A 191 9.66 19.48 8.06
CA ARG A 191 8.94 19.83 9.30
C ARG A 191 7.73 18.92 9.51
N GLY A 192 7.22 18.88 10.74
CA GLY A 192 6.10 18.03 11.11
C GLY A 192 6.50 16.56 11.25
N PHE A 193 5.49 15.69 11.30
CA PHE A 193 5.73 14.25 11.49
C PHE A 193 6.41 13.59 10.29
N SER A 194 6.31 14.18 9.10
CA SER A 194 6.97 13.68 7.89
C SER A 194 8.51 13.74 7.97
N ALA A 195 9.05 14.61 8.83
CA ALA A 195 10.48 14.67 9.13
C ALA A 195 10.96 13.37 9.79
N LEU A 196 10.16 12.73 10.65
CA LEU A 196 10.54 11.47 11.31
C LEU A 196 10.69 10.29 10.33
N LEU A 197 10.11 10.38 9.13
CA LEU A 197 10.10 9.28 8.16
C LEU A 197 11.46 9.13 7.43
N ASN A 198 12.53 8.81 8.15
CA ASN A 198 13.85 8.58 7.56
C ASN A 198 13.89 7.21 6.86
N SER A 199 14.18 7.18 5.55
CA SER A 199 14.18 5.95 4.73
C SER A 199 15.01 4.82 5.37
N ARG A 200 16.23 5.13 5.83
CA ARG A 200 17.12 4.11 6.44
C ARG A 200 16.48 3.40 7.64
N MET A 201 15.70 4.13 8.42
CA MET A 201 15.14 3.62 9.68
C MET A 201 13.79 2.95 9.46
N ILE A 202 12.93 3.51 8.61
CA ILE A 202 11.57 2.98 8.40
C ILE A 202 11.56 1.69 7.57
N HIS A 203 12.52 1.50 6.66
CA HIS A 203 12.63 0.24 5.90
C HIS A 203 13.31 -0.88 6.70
N ASN A 204 13.94 -0.58 7.84
CA ASN A 204 14.46 -1.58 8.76
C ASN A 204 13.39 -1.98 9.80
N THR A 205 12.20 -2.35 9.31
CA THR A 205 11.05 -2.75 10.13
C THR A 205 10.49 -4.08 9.63
N LYS A 206 9.72 -4.78 10.47
CA LYS A 206 9.17 -6.10 10.13
C LYS A 206 7.93 -6.03 9.23
N TYR A 207 7.25 -4.90 9.30
CA TYR A 207 6.10 -4.56 8.47
C TYR A 207 6.19 -3.07 8.18
N HIS A 208 6.12 -2.73 6.90
CA HIS A 208 6.16 -1.37 6.42
C HIS A 208 5.07 -1.18 5.38
N SER A 209 4.18 -0.21 5.57
CA SER A 209 3.22 0.16 4.54
C SER A 209 3.15 1.67 4.38
N ILE A 210 3.09 2.13 3.14
CA ILE A 210 2.72 3.49 2.77
C ILE A 210 1.43 3.46 1.96
N GLY A 211 0.57 4.45 2.16
CA GLY A 211 -0.71 4.52 1.50
C GLY A 211 -1.14 5.94 1.17
N VAL A 212 -1.96 6.06 0.13
CA VAL A 212 -2.68 7.28 -0.23
C VAL A 212 -4.13 6.90 -0.50
N HIS A 213 -5.02 7.57 0.20
CA HIS A 213 -6.45 7.34 0.13
C HIS A 213 -7.14 8.66 -0.17
N VAL A 214 -8.04 8.65 -1.14
CA VAL A 214 -8.86 9.81 -1.51
C VAL A 214 -10.31 9.37 -1.44
N ARG A 215 -11.14 10.14 -0.75
CA ARG A 215 -12.60 9.91 -0.75
C ARG A 215 -13.34 11.23 -0.65
N LYS A 216 -14.59 11.24 -1.12
CA LYS A 216 -15.51 12.36 -0.90
C LYS A 216 -16.17 12.22 0.47
N ILE A 217 -16.22 13.29 1.26
CA ILE A 217 -16.93 13.34 2.54
C ILE A 217 -18.06 14.38 2.46
N CYS A 218 -19.13 14.19 3.21
CA CYS A 218 -20.23 15.17 3.22
C CYS A 218 -19.83 16.42 4.01
N ALA A 219 -20.01 17.59 3.41
CA ALA A 219 -19.79 18.89 4.05
C ALA A 219 -20.93 19.22 5.03
N THR A 220 -22.15 18.89 4.63
CA THR A 220 -23.40 19.14 5.35
C THR A 220 -24.02 17.81 5.78
N LYS A 221 -24.87 17.82 6.82
CA LYS A 221 -25.58 16.62 7.28
C LYS A 221 -26.49 16.02 6.20
N ASP A 222 -26.97 16.86 5.29
CA ASP A 222 -27.82 16.48 4.16
C ASP A 222 -27.02 16.01 2.93
N CYS A 223 -25.68 15.98 3.02
CA CYS A 223 -24.76 15.52 1.96
C CYS A 223 -24.97 16.20 0.58
N THR A 224 -25.44 17.46 0.57
CA THR A 224 -25.68 18.22 -0.67
C THR A 224 -24.38 18.72 -1.29
N ASP A 225 -23.44 19.14 -0.44
CA ASP A 225 -22.08 19.52 -0.82
C ASP A 225 -21.10 18.49 -0.25
N THR A 226 -20.05 18.23 -1.01
CA THR A 226 -18.99 17.29 -0.65
C THR A 226 -17.63 17.98 -0.59
N HIS A 227 -16.77 17.51 0.30
CA HIS A 227 -15.36 17.84 0.38
C HIS A 227 -14.52 16.66 -0.07
N LEU A 228 -13.32 16.93 -0.57
CA LEU A 228 -12.36 15.88 -0.89
C LEU A 228 -11.44 15.68 0.30
N GLU A 229 -11.40 14.47 0.85
CA GLU A 229 -10.45 14.08 1.88
C GLU A 229 -9.30 13.31 1.23
N ILE A 230 -8.09 13.81 1.39
CA ILE A 230 -6.85 13.12 1.02
C ILE A 230 -6.16 12.69 2.30
N LYS A 231 -6.04 11.38 2.49
CA LYS A 231 -5.40 10.76 3.65
C LYS A 231 -4.16 10.01 3.21
N GLN A 232 -3.01 10.42 3.70
CA GLN A 232 -1.74 9.72 3.50
C GLN A 232 -1.36 8.99 4.78
N THR A 233 -0.94 7.74 4.67
CA THR A 233 -0.72 6.87 5.83
C THR A 233 0.64 6.17 5.76
N VAL A 234 1.29 6.00 6.91
CA VAL A 234 2.47 5.13 7.04
C VAL A 234 2.29 4.22 8.24
N ALA A 235 2.40 2.91 8.06
CA ALA A 235 2.28 1.92 9.11
C ALA A 235 3.61 1.17 9.25
N LEU A 236 4.17 1.15 10.45
CA LEU A 236 5.45 0.50 10.73
C LEU A 236 5.33 -0.41 11.96
N VAL A 237 5.92 -1.59 11.89
CA VAL A 237 6.08 -2.49 13.04
C VAL A 237 7.55 -2.73 13.30
N TYR A 238 8.05 -2.13 14.37
CA TYR A 238 9.40 -2.34 14.87
C TYR A 238 9.46 -3.62 15.71
N ASP A 239 10.58 -4.33 15.63
CA ASP A 239 10.92 -5.44 16.52
C ASP A 239 11.99 -4.95 17.50
N TYR A 240 11.75 -5.06 18.81
CA TYR A 240 12.72 -4.65 19.83
C TYR A 240 14.03 -5.43 19.74
N LYS A 241 14.03 -6.62 19.12
CA LYS A 241 15.27 -7.36 18.82
C LYS A 241 16.15 -6.65 17.80
N ILE A 242 15.56 -5.96 16.82
CA ILE A 242 16.31 -5.16 15.83
C ILE A 242 16.91 -3.92 16.52
N ILE A 243 16.18 -3.34 17.49
CA ILE A 243 16.60 -2.15 18.24
C ILE A 243 17.56 -2.52 19.41
N ASN A 244 17.77 -3.82 19.67
CA ASN A 244 18.56 -4.36 20.79
C ASN A 244 18.12 -3.81 22.17
N SER A 245 16.89 -3.33 22.30
CA SER A 245 16.39 -2.67 23.50
C SER A 245 14.87 -2.69 23.52
N MET A 246 14.28 -2.99 24.69
CA MET A 246 12.84 -2.86 24.91
C MET A 246 12.42 -1.39 25.02
N ASP A 247 13.34 -0.50 25.40
CA ASP A 247 13.09 0.93 25.50
C ASP A 247 13.14 1.59 24.13
N TRP A 248 12.08 2.31 23.79
CA TRP A 248 11.99 3.05 22.53
C TRP A 248 11.98 4.55 22.76
N SER A 249 12.52 5.28 21.79
CA SER A 249 12.42 6.74 21.68
C SER A 249 12.44 7.13 20.22
N PHE A 250 11.97 8.33 19.88
CA PHE A 250 11.98 8.80 18.49
C PHE A 250 13.37 8.76 17.87
N ARG A 251 14.41 9.13 18.63
CA ARG A 251 15.80 9.01 18.17
C ARG A 251 16.19 7.57 17.83
N LYS A 252 15.76 6.56 18.60
CA LYS A 252 16.05 5.16 18.32
C LYS A 252 15.23 4.61 17.14
N LEU A 253 13.95 5.00 17.03
CA LEU A 253 13.03 4.49 16.01
C LEU A 253 13.25 5.13 14.63
N PHE A 254 13.50 6.43 14.61
CA PHE A 254 13.52 7.26 13.40
C PHE A 254 14.91 7.86 13.11
N GLY A 255 15.88 7.67 14.01
CA GLY A 255 17.24 8.22 13.89
C GLY A 255 17.35 9.70 14.28
N GLN A 256 16.23 10.37 14.57
CA GLN A 256 16.21 11.79 14.96
C GLN A 256 15.03 12.13 15.87
N GLY A 257 15.10 13.28 16.53
CA GLY A 257 13.97 13.86 17.26
C GLY A 257 13.00 14.57 16.31
N LEU A 258 11.80 14.87 16.79
CA LEU A 258 10.80 15.63 16.07
C LEU A 258 11.15 17.13 16.10
N PRO A 259 11.36 17.81 14.96
CA PRO A 259 11.79 19.21 14.91
C PRO A 259 10.69 20.23 15.24
N GLY A 260 9.47 19.77 15.54
CA GLY A 260 8.27 20.59 15.78
C GLY A 260 7.13 20.26 14.82
N ALA A 261 5.96 20.85 15.07
CA ALA A 261 4.78 20.68 14.22
C ALA A 261 4.95 21.34 12.83
N CYS A 262 4.21 20.86 11.84
CA CYS A 262 4.11 21.52 10.54
C CYS A 262 3.44 22.90 10.68
N THR A 263 4.01 23.93 10.07
CA THR A 263 3.48 25.31 10.12
C THR A 263 2.12 25.47 9.46
N LEU A 264 1.80 24.59 8.51
CA LEU A 264 0.54 24.59 7.77
C LEU A 264 -0.52 23.69 8.41
N SER A 265 -0.15 22.95 9.46
CA SER A 265 -1.05 22.05 10.17
C SER A 265 -1.91 22.83 11.17
N SER A 266 -3.21 22.55 11.19
CA SER A 266 -4.12 23.06 12.21
C SER A 266 -3.98 22.30 13.53
N ALA A 267 -3.61 21.02 13.48
CA ALA A 267 -3.39 20.18 14.64
C ALA A 267 -2.35 19.09 14.35
N SER A 268 -1.32 19.00 15.20
CA SER A 268 -0.32 17.93 15.18
C SER A 268 -0.35 17.19 16.51
N THR A 269 -0.99 16.02 16.55
CA THR A 269 -1.28 15.27 17.79
C THR A 269 -0.70 13.86 17.77
N ILE A 270 -0.10 13.44 18.88
CA ILE A 270 0.47 12.09 19.04
C ILE A 270 -0.32 11.35 20.12
N TYR A 271 -0.83 10.18 19.75
CA TYR A 271 -1.55 9.26 20.62
C TYR A 271 -0.65 8.06 20.94
N VAL A 272 -0.39 7.83 22.21
CA VAL A 272 0.30 6.62 22.68
C VAL A 272 -0.70 5.77 23.44
N ASP A 273 -0.85 4.51 23.05
CA ASP A 273 -1.69 3.54 23.74
C ASP A 273 -1.00 3.09 25.05
N VAL A 274 -1.65 3.38 26.19
CA VAL A 274 -1.15 3.11 27.55
C VAL A 274 -1.97 2.01 28.23
N THR A 275 -2.89 1.36 27.51
CA THR A 275 -3.73 0.27 28.06
C THR A 275 -2.92 -0.85 28.71
N THR A 276 -1.81 -1.21 28.07
CA THR A 276 -0.93 -2.28 28.54
C THR A 276 -0.04 -1.84 29.69
N ASN A 277 -0.10 -0.59 30.16
CA ASN A 277 0.74 -0.14 31.28
C ASN A 277 0.39 -0.85 32.59
N SER A 278 -0.86 -1.31 32.72
CA SER A 278 -1.31 -2.16 33.84
C SER A 278 -0.60 -3.52 33.87
N SER A 279 -0.31 -4.11 32.71
CA SER A 279 0.36 -5.43 32.60
C SER A 279 1.87 -5.33 32.39
N HIS A 280 2.32 -4.29 31.69
CA HIS A 280 3.71 -3.99 31.37
C HIS A 280 4.00 -2.54 31.74
N SER A 281 4.53 -2.31 32.94
CA SER A 281 4.82 -0.95 33.39
C SER A 281 5.90 -0.29 32.52
N PHE A 282 5.57 0.89 32.01
CA PHE A 282 6.53 1.76 31.35
C PHE A 282 6.28 3.23 31.72
N LYS A 283 7.37 4.00 31.76
CA LYS A 283 7.32 5.43 32.02
C LYS A 283 7.59 6.20 30.72
N LEU A 284 6.65 7.08 30.37
CA LEU A 284 6.79 7.99 29.24
C LEU A 284 7.63 9.21 29.63
N THR A 285 8.52 9.63 28.73
CA THR A 285 9.32 10.85 28.85
C THR A 285 9.28 11.61 27.52
N PRO A 286 8.88 12.91 27.50
CA PRO A 286 8.31 13.70 28.60
C PRO A 286 6.95 13.17 29.09
N SER A 287 6.41 13.72 30.19
CA SER A 287 5.06 13.36 30.65
C SER A 287 4.00 13.82 29.63
N PRO A 288 2.92 13.05 29.44
CA PRO A 288 1.85 13.42 28.52
C PRO A 288 1.10 14.69 28.98
N HIS A 289 0.53 15.42 28.04
CA HIS A 289 -0.27 16.61 28.34
C HIS A 289 -1.62 16.24 28.93
N ARG A 290 -2.24 15.18 28.40
CA ARG A 290 -3.52 14.63 28.86
C ARG A 290 -3.58 13.13 28.63
N ILE A 291 -4.37 12.45 29.45
CA ILE A 291 -4.70 11.03 29.29
C ILE A 291 -6.20 10.94 29.00
N LEU A 292 -6.55 10.26 27.91
CA LEU A 292 -7.93 10.05 27.46
C LEU A 292 -8.32 8.60 27.69
N GLN A 293 -9.47 8.38 28.32
CA GLN A 293 -10.10 7.07 28.40
C GLN A 293 -11.19 6.98 27.34
N SER A 294 -11.17 5.94 26.54
CA SER A 294 -12.13 5.68 25.47
C SER A 294 -12.75 4.30 25.65
N GLN A 295 -14.08 4.26 25.68
CA GLN A 295 -14.85 3.03 25.73
C GLN A 295 -15.47 2.74 24.35
N ARG A 296 -15.02 1.65 23.71
CA ARG A 296 -15.47 1.24 22.38
C ARG A 296 -15.85 -0.23 22.36
N GLY A 297 -17.12 -0.54 22.13
CA GLY A 297 -17.60 -1.91 21.92
C GLY A 297 -17.22 -2.87 23.05
N ALA A 298 -17.38 -2.43 24.30
CA ALA A 298 -16.99 -3.10 25.53
C ALA A 298 -15.48 -3.26 25.77
N SER A 299 -14.63 -2.60 24.98
CA SER A 299 -13.20 -2.47 25.26
C SER A 299 -12.89 -1.07 25.79
N GLU A 300 -12.14 -1.01 26.89
CA GLU A 300 -11.63 0.23 27.46
C GLU A 300 -10.19 0.44 26.98
N THR A 301 -9.93 1.62 26.43
CA THR A 301 -8.64 2.00 25.90
C THR A 301 -8.17 3.32 26.51
N GLU A 302 -6.91 3.41 26.90
CA GLU A 302 -6.30 4.61 27.48
C GLU A 302 -5.23 5.15 26.54
N PHE A 303 -5.34 6.43 26.18
CA PHE A 303 -4.42 7.12 25.29
C PHE A 303 -3.73 8.27 26.02
N ALA A 304 -2.40 8.27 26.03
CA ALA A 304 -1.60 9.44 26.37
C ALA A 304 -1.46 10.33 25.14
N VAL A 305 -1.87 11.60 25.25
CA VAL A 305 -1.90 12.55 24.15
C VAL A 305 -0.81 13.61 24.33
N TYR A 306 -0.09 13.89 23.23
CA TYR A 306 0.85 14.98 23.11
C TYR A 306 0.42 15.90 21.98
N ASP A 307 0.08 17.14 22.33
CA ASP A 307 -0.20 18.18 21.36
C ASP A 307 1.12 18.90 21.04
N ILE A 308 1.53 18.87 19.77
CA ILE A 308 2.83 19.40 19.33
C ILE A 308 2.62 20.78 18.72
N HIS A 309 3.42 21.74 19.17
CA HIS A 309 3.42 23.11 18.65
C HIS A 309 4.72 23.41 17.88
N ASN A 310 4.68 24.39 16.99
CA ASN A 310 5.84 24.82 16.21
C ASN A 310 6.71 25.80 17.01
N ASN A 311 7.46 25.28 17.98
CA ASN A 311 8.31 26.09 18.86
C ASN A 311 9.80 26.00 18.49
N GLY A 312 10.15 25.25 17.44
CA GLY A 312 11.54 25.05 16.99
C GLY A 312 12.39 24.12 17.88
N GLU A 313 11.85 23.62 18.98
CA GLU A 313 12.54 22.67 19.86
C GLU A 313 12.46 21.24 19.34
N MET A 314 13.58 20.52 19.42
CA MET A 314 13.60 19.08 19.09
C MET A 314 12.98 18.25 20.21
N ILE A 315 11.81 17.68 19.93
CA ILE A 315 11.06 16.85 20.88
C ILE A 315 11.46 15.38 20.69
N ASN A 316 11.76 14.70 21.79
CA ASN A 316 12.04 13.26 21.78
C ASN A 316 11.13 12.57 22.80
N ILE A 317 10.08 11.93 22.30
CA ILE A 317 9.20 11.10 23.12
C ILE A 317 9.76 9.68 23.13
N GLY A 318 9.75 9.06 24.30
CA GLY A 318 10.12 7.66 24.48
C GLY A 318 9.47 7.03 25.68
N ALA A 319 9.47 5.70 25.70
CA ALA A 319 9.04 4.89 26.82
C ALA A 319 10.24 4.11 27.36
N LYS A 320 10.39 4.13 28.68
CA LYS A 320 11.33 3.30 29.41
C LYS A 320 10.57 2.21 30.16
N TYR A 321 10.86 0.96 29.86
CA TYR A 321 10.24 -0.21 30.48
C TYR A 321 11.00 -0.59 31.76
N ASP A 322 10.27 -1.06 32.76
CA ASP A 322 10.90 -1.58 33.97
C ASP A 322 11.47 -2.97 33.72
N SER A 323 12.78 -3.13 33.90
CA SER A 323 13.52 -4.38 33.64
C SER A 323 13.06 -5.59 34.46
N LYS A 324 12.29 -5.37 35.52
CA LYS A 324 11.81 -6.42 36.44
C LYS A 324 10.66 -7.26 35.90
N TYR A 325 9.99 -6.82 34.83
CA TYR A 325 8.78 -7.47 34.28
C TYR A 325 8.99 -8.17 32.94
N SER A 326 10.23 -8.27 32.45
CA SER A 326 10.55 -8.86 31.14
C SER A 326 10.36 -10.40 31.06
N SER A 327 10.11 -11.07 32.20
CA SER A 327 10.02 -12.53 32.30
C SER A 327 8.60 -13.07 32.46
N ASN A 328 7.58 -12.22 32.57
CA ASN A 328 6.20 -12.69 32.68
C ASN A 328 5.67 -13.10 31.30
N MET A 329 5.23 -14.36 31.20
CA MET A 329 4.66 -14.93 29.98
C MET A 329 3.45 -14.10 29.56
N THR A 330 3.57 -13.40 28.43
CA THR A 330 2.50 -12.54 27.94
C THR A 330 1.37 -13.39 27.38
N VAL A 331 0.19 -13.31 28.00
CA VAL A 331 -1.00 -13.98 27.49
C VAL A 331 -1.50 -13.19 26.29
N ILE A 332 -1.26 -13.73 25.10
CA ILE A 332 -1.80 -13.17 23.86
C ILE A 332 -3.29 -13.45 23.85
N ILE A 333 -4.10 -12.39 23.92
CA ILE A 333 -5.54 -12.49 23.75
C ILE A 333 -5.81 -12.34 22.25
N PRO A 334 -6.30 -13.39 21.55
CA PRO A 334 -6.57 -13.27 20.12
C PRO A 334 -7.80 -12.38 19.87
N PRO A 335 -7.88 -11.72 18.69
CA PRO A 335 -9.04 -10.94 18.31
C PRO A 335 -10.28 -11.83 18.03
N PRO A 336 -11.49 -11.24 17.88
CA PRO A 336 -12.72 -12.00 17.62
C PRO A 336 -12.65 -12.91 16.40
N ILE A 337 -12.02 -12.44 15.32
CA ILE A 337 -11.77 -13.20 14.10
C ILE A 337 -10.29 -13.12 13.75
N TYR A 338 -9.69 -14.26 13.42
CA TYR A 338 -8.39 -14.31 12.77
C TYR A 338 -8.40 -15.39 11.69
N PHE A 339 -7.42 -15.32 10.81
CA PHE A 339 -7.38 -16.17 9.64
C PHE A 339 -5.95 -16.53 9.26
N ASN A 340 -5.80 -17.64 8.56
CA ASN A 340 -4.54 -18.07 7.98
C ASN A 340 -4.78 -18.60 6.57
N ARG A 341 -3.84 -18.34 5.66
CA ARG A 341 -3.93 -18.79 4.26
C ARG A 341 -2.63 -19.45 3.86
N TYR A 342 -2.75 -20.63 3.27
CA TYR A 342 -1.61 -21.43 2.85
C TYR A 342 -1.97 -22.29 1.62
N VAL A 343 -0.94 -22.78 0.94
CA VAL A 343 -1.08 -23.62 -0.26
C VAL A 343 -0.81 -25.08 0.12
N LEU A 344 -1.66 -25.97 -0.37
CA LEU A 344 -1.54 -27.42 -0.32
C LEU A 344 -1.03 -27.96 -1.66
N GLY A 345 -0.41 -29.14 -1.61
CA GLY A 345 0.01 -29.90 -2.78
C GLY A 345 1.48 -30.27 -2.75
N TYR A 346 1.79 -31.45 -3.28
CA TYR A 346 3.14 -31.92 -3.56
C TYR A 346 3.22 -32.26 -5.05
N GLY A 347 4.26 -31.78 -5.73
CA GLY A 347 4.39 -31.90 -7.19
C GLY A 347 4.00 -30.63 -7.94
N LYS A 348 3.91 -30.73 -9.27
CA LYS A 348 3.71 -29.61 -10.20
C LYS A 348 2.47 -29.78 -11.09
N GLU A 349 1.54 -30.64 -10.70
CA GLU A 349 0.32 -30.96 -11.47
C GLU A 349 -0.94 -30.37 -10.82
N PHE A 350 -1.16 -30.66 -9.54
CA PHE A 350 -2.30 -30.19 -8.76
C PHE A 350 -1.84 -29.53 -7.46
N GLY A 351 -2.57 -28.50 -7.05
CA GLY A 351 -2.43 -27.84 -5.76
C GLY A 351 -3.79 -27.41 -5.21
N GLY A 352 -3.79 -26.83 -4.03
CA GLY A 352 -5.00 -26.24 -3.46
C GLY A 352 -4.68 -25.03 -2.59
N ILE A 353 -5.58 -24.08 -2.51
CA ILE A 353 -5.51 -22.94 -1.59
C ILE A 353 -6.44 -23.25 -0.43
N VAL A 354 -5.91 -23.15 0.79
CA VAL A 354 -6.71 -23.26 2.02
C VAL A 354 -6.70 -21.92 2.73
N THR A 355 -7.91 -21.44 3.01
CA THR A 355 -8.14 -20.30 3.89
C THR A 355 -8.85 -20.79 5.14
N GLU A 356 -8.16 -20.73 6.27
CA GLU A 356 -8.68 -21.04 7.59
C GLU A 356 -9.23 -19.76 8.23
N LEU A 357 -10.51 -19.78 8.59
CA LEU A 357 -11.22 -18.68 9.22
C LEU A 357 -11.63 -19.12 10.63
N VAL A 358 -11.15 -18.44 11.67
CA VAL A 358 -11.49 -18.78 13.05
C VAL A 358 -12.37 -17.69 13.65
N ASN A 359 -13.56 -18.08 14.10
CA ASN A 359 -14.44 -17.23 14.89
C ASN A 359 -14.28 -17.57 16.37
N ASN A 360 -13.60 -16.70 17.11
CA ASN A 360 -13.39 -16.82 18.55
C ASN A 360 -14.48 -16.09 19.37
N TYR A 361 -15.54 -15.61 18.73
CA TYR A 361 -16.65 -14.92 19.40
C TYR A 361 -17.79 -15.88 19.76
N MET A 362 -18.69 -15.44 20.65
CA MET A 362 -19.82 -16.25 21.15
C MET A 362 -20.99 -16.34 20.17
N THR A 363 -21.04 -15.47 19.17
CA THR A 363 -22.10 -15.43 18.17
C THR A 363 -21.54 -15.78 16.79
N ALA A 364 -22.43 -16.21 15.89
CA ALA A 364 -22.06 -16.35 14.49
C ALA A 364 -21.71 -14.98 13.89
N ILE A 365 -20.75 -14.96 12.96
CA ILE A 365 -20.36 -13.74 12.24
C ILE A 365 -20.37 -14.04 10.75
N ASP A 366 -21.08 -13.20 10.00
CA ASP A 366 -21.12 -13.29 8.55
C ASP A 366 -19.88 -12.62 7.95
N VAL A 367 -19.21 -13.33 7.06
CA VAL A 367 -17.94 -12.93 6.45
C VAL A 367 -18.00 -13.12 4.95
N VAL A 368 -17.53 -12.14 4.19
CA VAL A 368 -17.31 -12.26 2.75
C VAL A 368 -15.83 -12.56 2.51
N LEU A 369 -15.55 -13.69 1.88
CA LEU A 369 -14.22 -14.07 1.40
C LEU A 369 -14.13 -13.80 -0.10
N LEU A 370 -13.22 -12.93 -0.53
CA LEU A 370 -12.90 -12.69 -1.93
C LEU A 370 -11.52 -13.24 -2.26
N GLU A 371 -11.47 -14.10 -3.27
CA GLU A 371 -10.25 -14.68 -3.82
C GLU A 371 -10.05 -14.13 -5.25
N ASN A 372 -8.92 -13.45 -5.45
CA ASN A 372 -8.47 -12.96 -6.76
C ASN A 372 -7.30 -13.83 -7.23
N ALA A 373 -7.61 -14.92 -7.94
CA ALA A 373 -6.63 -15.85 -8.44
C ALA A 373 -6.19 -15.44 -9.86
N PRO A 374 -4.87 -15.26 -10.11
CA PRO A 374 -4.37 -14.93 -11.44
C PRO A 374 -4.79 -15.94 -12.51
N TRP A 375 -4.84 -15.52 -13.78
CA TRP A 375 -5.26 -16.38 -14.90
C TRP A 375 -4.43 -17.66 -15.06
N TRP A 376 -3.18 -17.67 -14.59
CA TRP A 376 -2.27 -18.81 -14.63
C TRP A 376 -2.48 -19.81 -13.48
N LEU A 377 -3.35 -19.48 -12.52
CA LEU A 377 -3.77 -20.33 -11.43
C LEU A 377 -5.27 -20.65 -11.57
N PRO A 378 -5.64 -21.58 -12.48
CA PRO A 378 -7.02 -21.97 -12.70
C PRO A 378 -7.63 -22.64 -11.46
N ILE A 379 -8.42 -21.88 -10.72
CA ILE A 379 -9.24 -22.41 -9.63
C ILE A 379 -10.52 -23.04 -10.19
N GLN A 380 -10.88 -24.21 -9.67
CA GLN A 380 -12.08 -24.93 -10.10
C GLN A 380 -13.18 -24.82 -9.05
N LEU A 381 -14.31 -24.21 -9.42
CA LEU A 381 -15.45 -24.08 -8.50
C LEU A 381 -16.00 -25.45 -8.05
N SER A 382 -15.90 -26.49 -8.89
CA SER A 382 -16.31 -27.86 -8.56
C SER A 382 -15.49 -28.50 -7.44
N SER A 383 -14.28 -27.99 -7.18
CA SER A 383 -13.38 -28.47 -6.11
C SER A 383 -13.55 -27.72 -4.79
N LEU A 384 -14.41 -26.69 -4.77
CA LEU A 384 -14.67 -25.90 -3.58
C LEU A 384 -15.23 -26.79 -2.47
N ARG A 385 -14.55 -26.81 -1.33
CA ARG A 385 -14.99 -27.52 -0.13
C ARG A 385 -14.91 -26.59 1.07
N VAL A 386 -15.94 -26.63 1.92
CA VAL A 386 -16.00 -25.90 3.19
C VAL A 386 -16.09 -26.93 4.31
N ASN A 387 -15.10 -26.95 5.20
CA ASN A 387 -14.90 -28.00 6.20
C ASN A 387 -14.83 -29.43 5.60
N GLY A 388 -14.31 -29.54 4.36
CA GLY A 388 -14.23 -30.80 3.63
C GLY A 388 -15.50 -31.20 2.88
N GLU A 389 -16.61 -30.47 3.02
CA GLU A 389 -17.87 -30.73 2.34
C GLU A 389 -18.06 -29.82 1.12
N ALA A 390 -18.50 -30.36 -0.02
CA ALA A 390 -18.69 -29.57 -1.26
C ALA A 390 -19.92 -28.65 -1.22
N ASN A 391 -21.03 -29.08 -0.60
CA ASN A 391 -22.28 -28.31 -0.53
C ASN A 391 -22.65 -28.02 0.92
N ASN A 392 -21.90 -27.11 1.53
CA ASN A 392 -22.04 -26.78 2.93
C ASN A 392 -23.06 -25.64 3.14
N LYS A 393 -23.99 -25.83 4.09
CA LYS A 393 -25.02 -24.84 4.46
C LYS A 393 -24.44 -23.54 5.05
N LEU A 394 -23.16 -23.51 5.41
CA LEU A 394 -22.47 -22.31 5.87
C LEU A 394 -22.30 -21.26 4.77
N VAL A 395 -22.31 -21.66 3.49
CA VAL A 395 -22.25 -20.74 2.34
C VAL A 395 -23.66 -20.22 2.07
N ILE A 396 -23.87 -18.92 2.29
CA ILE A 396 -25.17 -18.25 2.08
C ILE A 396 -25.31 -17.80 0.63
N ALA A 397 -24.25 -17.22 0.07
CA ALA A 397 -24.23 -16.70 -1.29
C ALA A 397 -22.84 -16.89 -1.90
N GLN A 398 -22.80 -17.05 -3.22
CA GLN A 398 -21.57 -17.18 -3.98
C GLN A 398 -21.63 -16.37 -5.28
N TYR A 399 -20.52 -15.76 -5.65
CA TYR A 399 -20.30 -15.17 -6.95
C TYR A 399 -19.01 -15.72 -7.54
N PHE A 400 -19.08 -16.25 -8.75
CA PHE A 400 -17.91 -16.77 -9.44
C PHE A 400 -17.86 -16.23 -10.86
N SER A 401 -16.73 -15.65 -11.21
CA SER A 401 -16.41 -15.23 -12.56
C SER A 401 -15.20 -16.05 -13.03
N PRO A 402 -15.36 -16.92 -14.05
CA PRO A 402 -14.27 -17.74 -14.55
C PRO A 402 -13.17 -16.88 -15.20
N GLY A 403 -11.93 -17.27 -14.96
CA GLY A 403 -10.77 -16.68 -15.60
C GLY A 403 -10.64 -17.11 -17.06
N ARG A 404 -9.87 -16.34 -17.82
CA ARG A 404 -9.47 -16.64 -19.19
C ARG A 404 -7.98 -16.39 -19.33
N SER A 405 -7.26 -17.36 -19.90
CA SER A 405 -5.80 -17.29 -20.06
C SER A 405 -5.39 -15.95 -20.71
N ARG A 406 -4.51 -15.20 -20.03
CA ARG A 406 -3.98 -13.89 -20.47
C ARG A 406 -5.02 -12.79 -20.72
N GLN A 407 -6.26 -12.98 -20.29
CA GLN A 407 -7.35 -12.01 -20.51
C GLN A 407 -8.00 -11.57 -19.22
N LYS A 408 -8.31 -12.52 -18.32
CA LYS A 408 -9.12 -12.27 -17.13
C LYS A 408 -8.70 -13.17 -15.96
N PRO A 409 -8.58 -12.66 -14.72
CA PRO A 409 -8.32 -13.48 -13.56
C PRO A 409 -9.57 -14.29 -13.16
N TYR A 410 -9.37 -15.28 -12.31
CA TYR A 410 -10.46 -15.98 -11.63
C TYR A 410 -10.88 -15.18 -10.41
N HIS A 411 -12.19 -14.95 -10.29
CA HIS A 411 -12.77 -14.16 -9.22
C HIS A 411 -13.83 -14.97 -8.52
N LEU A 412 -13.64 -15.19 -7.22
CA LEU A 412 -14.55 -15.92 -6.36
C LEU A 412 -14.89 -15.06 -5.16
N GLU A 413 -16.18 -14.93 -4.85
CA GLU A 413 -16.68 -14.37 -3.59
C GLU A 413 -17.64 -15.33 -2.92
N LEU A 414 -17.45 -15.54 -1.62
CA LEU A 414 -18.26 -16.41 -0.79
C LEU A 414 -18.75 -15.62 0.42
N LEU A 415 -20.07 -15.53 0.59
CA LEU A 415 -20.68 -15.09 1.84
C LEU A 415 -20.84 -16.31 2.75
N ILE A 416 -20.03 -16.39 3.80
CA ILE A 416 -19.95 -17.53 4.71
C ILE A 416 -20.38 -17.08 6.11
N LYS A 417 -21.29 -17.84 6.72
CA LYS A 417 -21.66 -17.65 8.12
C LYS A 417 -20.75 -18.47 9.01
N LEU A 418 -19.83 -17.83 9.72
CA LEU A 418 -18.91 -18.51 10.63
C LEU A 418 -19.63 -18.86 11.94
N PRO A 419 -19.74 -20.15 12.31
CA PRO A 419 -20.36 -20.54 13.59
C PRO A 419 -19.57 -20.01 14.80
N PRO A 420 -20.21 -19.84 15.96
CA PRO A 420 -19.53 -19.36 17.17
C PRO A 420 -18.47 -20.36 17.65
N ARG A 421 -17.33 -19.86 18.15
CA ARG A 421 -16.20 -20.67 18.68
C ARG A 421 -15.81 -21.84 17.77
N SER A 422 -15.72 -21.56 16.48
CA SER A 422 -15.43 -22.58 15.48
C SER A 422 -14.37 -22.12 14.49
N THR A 423 -13.71 -23.11 13.88
CA THR A 423 -12.81 -22.92 12.76
C THR A 423 -13.52 -23.42 11.51
N THR A 424 -13.58 -22.58 10.48
CA THR A 424 -14.10 -22.94 9.16
C THR A 424 -12.95 -22.92 8.15
N THR A 425 -12.73 -24.02 7.45
CA THR A 425 -11.71 -24.11 6.40
C THR A 425 -12.38 -24.05 5.03
N VAL A 426 -11.91 -23.14 4.18
CA VAL A 426 -12.32 -23.05 2.78
C VAL A 426 -11.16 -23.54 1.94
N THR A 427 -11.38 -24.61 1.19
CA THR A 427 -10.36 -25.20 0.31
C THR A 427 -10.84 -25.15 -1.13
N ILE A 428 -9.97 -24.70 -2.03
CA ILE A 428 -10.22 -24.72 -3.47
C ILE A 428 -8.99 -25.26 -4.19
N ASP A 429 -9.18 -26.23 -5.06
CA ASP A 429 -8.11 -26.86 -5.79
C ASP A 429 -7.84 -26.10 -7.10
N PHE A 430 -6.59 -26.13 -7.53
CA PHE A 430 -6.14 -25.53 -8.78
C PHE A 430 -5.15 -26.45 -9.51
N GLU A 431 -5.09 -26.27 -10.82
CA GLU A 431 -4.16 -26.99 -11.69
C GLU A 431 -3.03 -26.07 -12.13
N PHE A 432 -1.83 -26.63 -12.31
CA PHE A 432 -0.71 -25.84 -12.81
C PHE A 432 -0.79 -25.65 -14.33
N VAL A 433 -0.60 -24.41 -14.78
CA VAL A 433 -0.55 -24.07 -16.21
C VAL A 433 0.90 -23.85 -16.65
N PHE A 434 1.24 -24.33 -17.84
CA PHE A 434 2.52 -24.01 -18.47
C PHE A 434 2.54 -22.57 -18.97
N LEU A 435 3.47 -21.79 -18.44
CA LEU A 435 3.75 -20.44 -18.90
C LEU A 435 4.75 -20.48 -20.07
N LYS A 436 4.73 -19.42 -20.89
CA LYS A 436 5.78 -19.19 -21.88
C LYS A 436 7.07 -18.79 -21.16
N TRP A 437 8.23 -19.08 -21.75
CA TRP A 437 9.53 -18.75 -21.14
C TRP A 437 9.67 -17.25 -20.80
N GLN A 438 9.06 -16.35 -21.59
CA GLN A 438 9.07 -14.89 -21.37
C GLN A 438 8.17 -14.43 -20.22
N GLU A 439 7.26 -15.30 -19.75
CA GLU A 439 6.31 -14.99 -18.67
C GLU A 439 6.90 -15.33 -17.29
N TYR A 440 8.06 -16.01 -17.25
CA TYR A 440 8.78 -16.24 -16.01
C TYR A 440 9.49 -14.97 -15.56
N PRO A 441 9.52 -14.69 -14.25
CA PRO A 441 10.46 -13.72 -13.70
C PRO A 441 11.91 -14.11 -14.04
N PRO A 442 12.86 -13.15 -13.96
CA PRO A 442 14.29 -13.43 -14.09
C PRO A 442 14.78 -14.57 -13.18
N ASP A 443 14.21 -14.70 -11.98
CA ASP A 443 14.41 -15.85 -11.10
C ASP A 443 13.18 -16.76 -11.09
N ALA A 444 13.17 -17.72 -12.00
CA ALA A 444 12.09 -18.68 -12.15
C ALA A 444 11.98 -19.67 -10.97
N ASN A 445 13.07 -19.90 -10.23
CA ASN A 445 13.11 -20.87 -9.13
C ASN A 445 12.49 -20.31 -7.84
N HIS A 446 12.45 -18.98 -7.68
CA HIS A 446 11.78 -18.31 -6.58
C HIS A 446 10.29 -18.61 -6.47
N GLY A 447 9.64 -18.92 -7.60
CA GLY A 447 8.19 -19.14 -7.66
C GLY A 447 7.37 -17.87 -7.81
N PHE A 448 6.05 -18.04 -7.93
CA PHE A 448 5.07 -17.00 -8.23
C PHE A 448 4.28 -16.65 -6.98
N TYR A 449 4.09 -15.35 -6.75
CA TYR A 449 3.25 -14.88 -5.66
C TYR A 449 1.79 -14.81 -6.09
N ILE A 450 0.90 -15.29 -5.22
CA ILE A 450 -0.54 -15.12 -5.29
C ILE A 450 -0.91 -13.99 -4.35
N GLY A 451 -1.72 -13.05 -4.84
CA GLY A 451 -2.25 -11.95 -4.05
C GLY A 451 -3.03 -12.45 -2.83
N SER A 452 -3.19 -11.58 -1.84
CA SER A 452 -4.01 -11.84 -0.67
C SER A 452 -5.49 -11.93 -1.03
N ALA A 453 -6.20 -12.86 -0.38
CA ALA A 453 -7.65 -12.84 -0.32
C ALA A 453 -8.13 -11.71 0.61
N LEU A 454 -9.25 -11.08 0.25
CA LEU A 454 -9.92 -10.10 1.11
C LEU A 454 -10.95 -10.82 1.99
N ILE A 455 -10.99 -10.42 3.26
CA ILE A 455 -11.95 -10.91 4.24
C ILE A 455 -12.67 -9.72 4.80
N THR A 456 -13.96 -9.64 4.51
CA THR A 456 -14.79 -8.53 4.91
C THR A 456 -15.80 -9.01 5.93
N ALA A 457 -15.82 -8.37 7.11
CA ALA A 457 -16.64 -8.79 8.22
C ALA A 457 -17.26 -7.59 8.93
N ASN A 458 -18.44 -7.80 9.51
CA ASN A 458 -19.04 -6.84 10.41
C ASN A 458 -18.90 -7.32 11.85
N LEU A 459 -17.92 -6.78 12.58
CA LEU A 459 -17.57 -7.28 13.90
C LEU A 459 -18.58 -6.83 14.97
N PRO A 460 -18.99 -7.70 15.90
CA PRO A 460 -19.92 -7.35 16.98
C PRO A 460 -19.25 -6.57 18.13
N THR A 461 -17.92 -6.56 18.20
CA THR A 461 -17.15 -5.88 19.25
C THR A 461 -15.91 -5.21 18.66
N ALA A 462 -15.45 -4.13 19.30
CA ALA A 462 -14.24 -3.40 18.94
C ALA A 462 -13.00 -3.88 19.72
N LYS A 463 -13.00 -5.12 20.23
CA LYS A 463 -11.84 -5.68 20.93
C LYS A 463 -10.63 -5.73 19.99
N GLN A 464 -9.53 -5.09 20.40
CA GLN A 464 -8.30 -4.94 19.61
C GLN A 464 -8.50 -4.25 18.25
N TYR A 465 -9.54 -3.43 18.13
CA TYR A 465 -9.89 -2.73 16.91
C TYR A 465 -9.38 -1.29 16.97
N SER A 466 -8.22 -1.06 16.34
CA SER A 466 -7.56 0.26 16.31
C SER A 466 -8.00 1.15 15.14
N SER A 467 -8.88 0.67 14.25
CA SER A 467 -9.27 1.41 13.04
C SER A 467 -10.31 2.49 13.28
N LEU A 468 -10.28 3.52 12.44
CA LEU A 468 -11.19 4.64 12.51
C LEU A 468 -12.63 4.21 12.13
N PRO A 469 -13.67 4.81 12.74
CA PRO A 469 -15.03 4.62 12.25
C PRO A 469 -15.16 5.15 10.80
N ILE A 470 -16.02 4.54 9.98
CA ILE A 470 -16.21 4.95 8.56
C ILE A 470 -16.45 6.46 8.41
N SER A 471 -17.28 7.03 9.29
CA SER A 471 -17.62 8.46 9.30
C SER A 471 -16.52 9.36 9.85
N GLY A 472 -15.50 8.80 10.50
CA GLY A 472 -14.42 9.53 11.13
C GLY A 472 -13.23 9.71 10.19
N SER A 473 -12.54 10.83 10.37
CA SER A 473 -11.28 11.16 9.71
C SER A 473 -10.12 11.10 10.70
N THR A 474 -10.24 11.72 11.86
CA THR A 474 -9.19 11.83 12.89
C THR A 474 -9.35 10.83 14.04
N PHE A 475 -8.29 10.60 14.82
CA PHE A 475 -8.31 9.72 16.00
C PHE A 475 -9.27 10.20 17.10
N ASP A 476 -9.60 11.50 17.15
CA ASP A 476 -10.65 12.03 18.03
C ASP A 476 -11.98 11.28 17.86
N SER A 477 -12.27 10.84 16.64
CA SER A 477 -13.51 10.10 16.32
C SER A 477 -13.57 8.69 16.90
N ILE A 478 -12.48 8.16 17.45
CA ILE A 478 -12.45 6.86 18.13
C ILE A 478 -12.92 7.00 19.59
N ILE A 479 -12.82 8.19 20.18
CA ILE A 479 -13.12 8.43 21.59
C ILE A 479 -14.61 8.22 21.85
N ASN A 480 -14.95 7.25 22.70
CA ASN A 480 -16.33 6.91 23.08
C ASN A 480 -17.27 6.62 21.89
N ALA A 481 -16.71 6.11 20.78
CA ALA A 481 -17.44 5.83 19.55
C ALA A 481 -17.96 4.40 19.49
N SER A 482 -18.77 4.02 20.48
CA SER A 482 -19.42 2.70 20.50
C SER A 482 -20.53 2.60 19.45
N LYS A 483 -20.40 1.64 18.54
CA LYS A 483 -21.39 1.28 17.53
C LYS A 483 -21.85 -0.16 17.73
N PRO A 484 -23.07 -0.53 17.27
CA PRO A 484 -23.56 -1.90 17.34
C PRO A 484 -22.73 -2.89 16.52
N TRP A 485 -22.07 -2.40 15.47
CA TRP A 485 -21.20 -3.20 14.63
C TRP A 485 -20.03 -2.40 14.07
N TYR A 486 -18.92 -3.08 13.81
CA TYR A 486 -17.66 -2.50 13.35
C TYR A 486 -17.25 -3.15 12.03
N PRO A 487 -17.56 -2.49 10.90
CA PRO A 487 -17.22 -3.03 9.59
C PRO A 487 -15.70 -2.98 9.39
N ALA A 488 -15.13 -4.07 8.89
CA ALA A 488 -13.70 -4.22 8.70
C ALA A 488 -13.40 -5.01 7.43
N VAL A 489 -12.36 -4.58 6.72
CA VAL A 489 -11.81 -5.29 5.57
C VAL A 489 -10.39 -5.70 5.91
N PHE A 490 -10.15 -7.00 5.91
CA PHE A 490 -8.87 -7.61 6.21
C PHE A 490 -8.27 -8.24 4.96
N ARG A 491 -6.94 -8.35 4.94
CA ARG A 491 -6.18 -9.04 3.90
C ARG A 491 -5.43 -10.21 4.52
N THR A 492 -5.63 -11.37 3.92
CA THR A 492 -4.88 -12.58 4.27
C THR A 492 -3.40 -12.45 3.90
N ASN A 493 -2.60 -13.44 4.27
CA ASN A 493 -1.25 -13.54 3.77
C ASN A 493 -1.24 -13.85 2.27
N GLY A 494 -0.31 -13.22 1.55
CA GLY A 494 0.04 -13.65 0.20
C GLY A 494 0.64 -15.05 0.24
N ALA A 495 0.39 -15.82 -0.81
CA ALA A 495 0.92 -17.18 -0.95
C ALA A 495 1.99 -17.23 -2.04
N MET A 496 2.86 -18.22 -1.99
CA MET A 496 3.86 -18.47 -3.02
C MET A 496 3.67 -19.88 -3.58
N VAL A 497 3.72 -19.99 -4.90
CA VAL A 497 3.51 -21.24 -5.64
C VAL A 497 4.64 -21.44 -6.64
N SER A 498 5.26 -22.62 -6.61
CA SER A 498 6.32 -22.98 -7.56
C SER A 498 5.69 -23.57 -8.83
N LEU A 499 5.67 -22.79 -9.92
CA LEU A 499 5.20 -23.27 -11.22
C LEU A 499 6.22 -24.21 -11.87
N PRO A 500 5.81 -25.13 -12.77
CA PRO A 500 6.74 -25.95 -13.52
C PRO A 500 7.65 -25.10 -14.39
N THR A 501 8.93 -25.00 -14.05
CA THR A 501 9.93 -24.27 -14.81
C THR A 501 10.35 -25.04 -16.08
N PRO A 502 10.36 -24.41 -17.27
CA PRO A 502 10.90 -25.03 -18.47
C PRO A 502 12.42 -25.09 -18.42
N ASP A 503 13.03 -25.87 -19.32
CA ASP A 503 14.48 -25.85 -19.52
C ASP A 503 14.92 -24.53 -20.18
N PHE A 504 15.51 -23.63 -19.38
CA PHE A 504 16.04 -22.35 -19.86
C PHE A 504 17.37 -22.47 -20.59
N SER A 505 18.05 -23.63 -20.54
CA SER A 505 19.38 -23.80 -21.12
C SER A 505 19.33 -23.77 -22.66
N MET A 506 18.30 -24.35 -23.28
CA MET A 506 18.19 -24.42 -24.73
C MET A 506 18.06 -23.02 -25.37
N PRO A 507 17.13 -22.13 -24.96
CA PRO A 507 17.09 -20.76 -25.47
C PRO A 507 18.37 -19.98 -25.19
N TYR A 508 18.97 -20.15 -24.01
CA TYR A 508 20.19 -19.44 -23.64
C TYR A 508 21.37 -19.82 -24.54
N ASN A 509 21.54 -21.12 -24.80
CA ASN A 509 22.57 -21.62 -25.71
C ASN A 509 22.39 -21.07 -27.13
N VAL A 510 21.15 -21.00 -27.62
CA VAL A 510 20.84 -20.43 -28.93
C VAL A 510 21.14 -18.93 -28.99
N ILE A 511 20.76 -18.17 -27.95
CA ILE A 511 21.05 -16.73 -27.86
C ILE A 511 22.56 -16.49 -27.81
N CYS A 512 23.30 -17.27 -27.00
CA CYS A 512 24.76 -17.16 -26.94
C CYS A 512 25.38 -17.43 -28.31
N LEU A 513 24.95 -18.48 -29.03
CA LEU A 513 25.45 -18.78 -30.37
C LEU A 513 25.11 -17.69 -31.38
N ALA A 514 23.89 -17.17 -31.38
CA ALA A 514 23.49 -16.08 -32.28
C ALA A 514 24.30 -14.81 -32.00
N CYS A 515 24.47 -14.44 -30.73
CA CYS A 515 25.27 -13.29 -30.31
C CYS A 515 26.75 -13.45 -30.70
N THR A 516 27.34 -14.65 -30.57
CA THR A 516 28.73 -14.87 -31.00
C THR A 516 28.88 -14.77 -32.52
N VAL A 517 27.95 -15.32 -33.29
CA VAL A 517 27.94 -15.18 -34.76
C VAL A 517 27.85 -13.72 -35.17
N VAL A 518 26.93 -12.95 -34.56
CA VAL A 518 26.78 -11.51 -34.83
C VAL A 518 28.04 -10.75 -34.45
N ALA A 519 28.63 -11.01 -33.29
CA ALA A 519 29.86 -10.36 -32.84
C ALA A 519 31.04 -10.64 -33.78
N LEU A 520 31.18 -11.89 -34.26
CA LEU A 520 32.21 -12.28 -35.21
C LEU A 520 31.98 -11.69 -36.61
N ALA A 521 30.73 -11.56 -37.05
CA ALA A 521 30.38 -10.99 -38.35
C ALA A 521 30.44 -9.45 -38.37
N PHE A 522 30.19 -8.80 -37.24
CA PHE A 522 30.13 -7.34 -37.15
C PHE A 522 31.44 -6.66 -37.55
N GLY A 523 32.58 -7.15 -37.05
CA GLY A 523 33.89 -6.57 -37.37
C GLY A 523 34.22 -6.56 -38.87
N PRO A 524 34.16 -7.71 -39.56
CA PRO A 524 34.35 -7.80 -41.01
C PRO A 524 33.35 -6.95 -41.81
N LEU A 525 32.06 -7.05 -41.50
CA LEU A 525 31.01 -6.29 -42.20
C LEU A 525 31.20 -4.78 -42.02
N HIS A 526 31.49 -4.34 -40.79
CA HIS A 526 31.76 -2.94 -40.49
C HIS A 526 33.00 -2.47 -41.26
N ASN A 527 34.10 -3.21 -41.25
CA ASN A 527 35.31 -2.87 -41.99
C ASN A 527 35.08 -2.74 -43.50
N ILE A 528 34.31 -3.65 -44.10
CA ILE A 528 34.00 -3.60 -45.55
C ILE A 528 33.13 -2.39 -45.87
N CYS A 529 32.15 -2.07 -45.03
CA CYS A 529 31.23 -0.97 -45.28
C CYS A 529 31.80 0.42 -44.95
N THR A 530 32.79 0.52 -44.05
CA THR A 530 33.31 1.83 -43.59
C THR A 530 34.73 2.16 -44.03
N LYS A 531 35.56 1.19 -44.43
CA LYS A 531 36.91 1.50 -44.93
C LYS A 531 36.91 1.83 -46.41
N GLU A 532 37.46 3.00 -46.75
CA GLU A 532 37.82 3.31 -48.13
C GLU A 532 39.00 2.42 -48.57
N LEU A 533 38.77 1.65 -49.64
CA LEU A 533 39.80 0.85 -50.27
C LEU A 533 40.74 1.77 -51.07
N ILE A 534 41.82 2.22 -50.44
CA ILE A 534 42.87 2.97 -51.13
C ILE A 534 43.74 1.98 -51.91
N LEU A 535 43.66 2.04 -53.24
CA LEU A 535 44.57 1.34 -54.13
C LEU A 535 45.99 1.84 -53.87
N LYS A 536 46.84 0.99 -53.28
CA LYS A 536 48.26 1.28 -53.16
C LYS A 536 48.88 1.05 -54.55
N PRO A 537 49.35 2.09 -55.25
CA PRO A 537 50.01 1.87 -56.54
C PRO A 537 51.21 0.96 -56.29
N VAL A 538 51.28 -0.14 -57.03
CA VAL A 538 52.50 -0.95 -57.10
C VAL A 538 53.54 -0.02 -57.72
N GLY A 539 54.41 0.54 -56.88
CA GLY A 539 55.47 1.42 -57.33
C GLY A 539 56.25 0.70 -58.42
N THR A 540 56.35 1.34 -59.59
CA THR A 540 57.27 0.97 -60.66
C THR A 540 58.62 0.59 -60.06
N PRO A 541 59.27 -0.51 -60.50
CA PRO A 541 60.55 -0.93 -59.92
C PRO A 541 61.53 0.24 -60.03
N VAL A 542 61.90 0.79 -58.88
CA VAL A 542 62.87 1.89 -58.78
C VAL A 542 64.17 1.37 -59.39
N SER A 543 64.65 2.03 -60.45
CA SER A 543 65.90 1.63 -61.11
C SER A 543 67.06 1.68 -60.11
N LEU A 544 68.03 0.79 -60.30
CA LEU A 544 69.16 0.59 -59.38
C LEU A 544 69.94 1.90 -59.08
N THR A 545 69.94 2.83 -60.03
CA THR A 545 70.57 4.15 -59.93
C THR A 545 69.85 5.07 -58.95
N GLN A 546 68.50 5.03 -58.88
CA GLN A 546 67.72 5.81 -57.90
C GLN A 546 67.86 5.27 -56.47
N LYS A 547 68.01 3.94 -56.28
CA LYS A 547 68.34 3.35 -54.96
C LYS A 547 69.72 3.78 -54.45
N LEU A 548 70.72 3.85 -55.33
CA LEU A 548 72.07 4.30 -55.00
C LEU A 548 72.13 5.80 -54.67
N MET A 549 71.41 6.64 -55.42
CA MET A 549 71.31 8.07 -55.12
C MET A 549 70.62 8.35 -53.77
N ASN A 550 69.57 7.59 -53.43
CA ASN A 550 68.89 7.73 -52.15
C ASN A 550 69.71 7.19 -50.97
N LEU A 551 70.60 6.21 -51.17
CA LEU A 551 71.56 5.75 -50.15
C LEU A 551 72.67 6.77 -49.90
N LEU A 552 73.15 7.46 -50.94
CA LEU A 552 74.15 8.53 -50.82
C LEU A 552 73.59 9.80 -50.16
N LYS A 553 72.32 10.14 -50.40
CA LYS A 553 71.66 11.26 -49.73
C LYS A 553 71.33 11.01 -48.26
N ARG A 554 71.22 9.75 -47.82
CA ARG A 554 70.85 9.41 -46.44
C ARG A 554 72.01 9.44 -45.44
N LYS A 555 73.21 9.88 -45.86
CA LYS A 555 74.42 9.88 -45.02
C LYS A 555 74.96 11.29 -44.68
N LYS A 556 74.17 12.33 -44.95
CA LYS A 556 74.33 13.68 -44.40
C LYS A 556 72.99 14.12 -43.84
N ASP A 557 72.71 13.63 -42.64
CA ASP A 557 72.05 14.32 -41.51
C ASP A 557 72.00 13.36 -40.32
#